data_AF-A0A1Q3LAI5-F1
#
_entry.id   AF-A0A1Q3LAI5-F1
#
_cell.length_a   1.000
_cell.length_b   1.000
_cell.length_c   1.000
_cell.angle_alpha   90.00
_cell.angle_beta   90.00
_cell.angle_gamma   90.00
#
_symmetry.space_group_name_H-M   'P 1'
#
loop_
_entity.id
_entity.type
_entity.pdbx_description
1 polymer ?
#
loop_
_entity_poly.entity_id
_entity_poly.type
_entity_poly.pdbx_seq_one_letter_code
_entity_poly.pdbx_strand_id
1 'polypeptide(L)'
;MEQGSDAAGRSAPVRWPVVCWLAILALIGVAQLVRGEWFDAAVFLVAIALVCCSILLPPHGAHRPRPDLVVFAATALAAAVALLPRHSTGMIVAVLVTGVVALVAGWPGAASARRTWTPGLRRLAVAWAVILVAGCLWELAQFIAGRVAPTQPSFALSDLVDPLLDTELGKAVFAGAWLSCGAFLALRGRRSG
;
A
#
# COMPACT_ATOMS: atom_id res chain seq x y z
N MET A 1 23.67 -40.34 -30.80
CA MET A 1 22.24 -40.48 -30.49
C MET A 1 22.03 -39.90 -29.10
N GLU A 2 21.20 -38.86 -29.01
CA GLU A 2 20.58 -38.27 -27.80
C GLU A 2 21.50 -37.66 -26.72
N GLN A 3 21.90 -36.41 -26.95
CA GLN A 3 21.98 -35.40 -25.89
C GLN A 3 20.86 -34.39 -26.15
N GLY A 4 19.77 -34.45 -25.38
CA GLY A 4 18.67 -33.52 -25.55
C GLY A 4 17.64 -33.63 -24.44
N SER A 5 17.38 -32.49 -23.79
CA SER A 5 16.19 -32.21 -22.98
C SER A 5 16.25 -32.41 -21.46
N ASP A 6 17.30 -31.90 -20.81
CA ASP A 6 17.16 -31.36 -19.45
C ASP A 6 17.09 -29.82 -19.49
N ALA A 7 16.10 -29.30 -20.22
CA ALA A 7 15.65 -27.92 -20.06
C ALA A 7 14.72 -27.85 -18.84
N ALA A 8 15.24 -28.23 -17.67
CA ALA A 8 14.58 -27.95 -16.40
C ALA A 8 14.47 -26.43 -16.27
N GLY A 9 13.23 -25.94 -16.42
CA GLY A 9 12.85 -24.56 -16.19
C GLY A 9 13.29 -24.16 -14.78
N ARG A 10 14.47 -23.55 -14.69
CA ARG A 10 14.96 -22.92 -13.46
C ARG A 10 14.08 -21.71 -13.24
N SER A 11 12.99 -21.91 -12.49
CA SER A 11 12.23 -20.83 -11.86
C SER A 11 13.24 -19.92 -11.17
N ALA A 12 13.41 -18.71 -11.70
CA ALA A 12 14.31 -17.74 -11.09
C ALA A 12 13.89 -17.59 -9.62
N PRO A 13 14.83 -17.64 -8.66
CA PRO A 13 14.48 -17.57 -7.24
C PRO A 13 13.71 -16.27 -6.98
N VAL A 14 12.57 -16.39 -6.30
CA VAL A 14 11.75 -15.25 -5.91
C VAL A 14 12.63 -14.28 -5.14
N ARG A 15 12.65 -13.03 -5.58
CA ARG A 15 13.51 -11.99 -5.00
C ARG A 15 13.12 -11.82 -3.53
N TRP A 16 14.10 -11.84 -2.62
CA TRP A 16 13.88 -11.64 -1.18
C TRP A 16 12.92 -10.49 -0.81
N PRO A 17 13.00 -9.29 -1.44
CA PRO A 17 12.05 -8.21 -1.18
C PRO A 17 10.58 -8.58 -1.46
N VAL A 18 10.32 -9.43 -2.45
CA VAL A 18 8.97 -9.90 -2.79
C VAL A 18 8.45 -10.84 -1.70
N VAL A 19 9.32 -11.74 -1.21
CA VAL A 19 8.99 -12.62 -0.08
C VAL A 19 8.67 -11.80 1.17
N CYS A 20 9.48 -10.79 1.49
CA CYS A 20 9.19 -9.88 2.61
C CYS A 20 7.85 -9.16 2.43
N TRP A 21 7.53 -8.69 1.23
CA TRP A 21 6.25 -8.04 0.94
C TRP A 21 5.06 -8.98 1.11
N LEU A 22 5.16 -10.20 0.58
CA LEU A 22 4.12 -11.21 0.74
C LEU A 22 3.91 -11.57 2.23
N ALA A 23 5.00 -11.69 3.00
CA ALA A 23 4.92 -11.93 4.44
C ALA A 23 4.22 -10.78 5.17
N ILE A 24 4.54 -9.52 4.84
CA ILE A 24 3.88 -8.34 5.43
C ILE A 24 2.39 -8.34 5.10
N LEU A 25 2.01 -8.54 3.83
CA LEU A 25 0.60 -8.59 3.43
C LEU A 25 -0.16 -9.72 4.12
N ALA A 26 0.46 -10.90 4.25
CA ALA A 26 -0.12 -12.03 4.96
C ALA A 26 -0.31 -11.74 6.45
N LEU A 27 0.70 -11.16 7.12
CA LEU A 27 0.62 -10.77 8.53
C LEU A 27 -0.52 -9.75 8.76
N ILE A 28 -0.65 -8.75 7.89
CA ILE A 28 -1.75 -7.77 7.97
C ILE A 28 -3.10 -8.47 7.74
N GLY A 29 -3.23 -9.31 6.71
CA GLY A 29 -4.46 -10.04 6.43
C GLY A 29 -4.90 -10.92 7.60
N VAL A 30 -3.95 -11.63 8.24
CA VAL A 30 -4.22 -12.42 9.46
C VAL A 30 -4.66 -11.51 10.61
N ALA A 31 -4.01 -10.38 10.82
CA ALA A 31 -4.42 -9.43 11.86
C ALA A 31 -5.86 -8.93 11.64
N GLN A 32 -6.25 -8.66 10.39
CA GLN A 32 -7.61 -8.23 10.05
C GLN A 32 -8.65 -9.33 10.27
N LEU A 33 -8.33 -10.59 9.97
CA LEU A 33 -9.18 -11.73 10.32
C LEU A 33 -9.40 -11.84 11.84
N VAL A 34 -8.35 -11.63 12.63
CA VAL A 34 -8.45 -11.67 14.10
C VAL A 34 -9.24 -10.47 14.66
N ARG A 35 -9.19 -9.32 13.97
CA ARG A 35 -10.01 -8.13 14.27
C ARG A 35 -11.48 -8.31 13.90
N GLY A 36 -11.83 -9.24 13.00
CA GLY A 36 -13.19 -9.48 12.52
C GLY A 36 -13.57 -8.62 11.30
N GLU A 37 -12.60 -7.91 10.71
CA GLU A 37 -12.77 -7.03 9.56
C GLU A 37 -12.61 -7.82 8.25
N TRP A 38 -13.65 -8.58 7.91
CA TRP A 38 -13.64 -9.51 6.77
C TRP A 38 -13.38 -8.83 5.42
N PHE A 39 -13.88 -7.61 5.25
CA PHE A 39 -13.67 -6.83 4.02
C PHE A 39 -12.17 -6.52 3.83
N ASP A 40 -11.52 -5.99 4.87
CA ASP A 40 -10.10 -5.67 4.83
C ASP A 40 -9.25 -6.92 4.60
N ALA A 41 -9.56 -8.01 5.30
CA ALA A 41 -8.88 -9.29 5.10
C ALA A 41 -8.98 -9.77 3.63
N ALA A 42 -10.16 -9.65 3.02
CA ALA A 42 -10.36 -10.01 1.61
C ALA A 42 -9.53 -9.12 0.68
N VAL A 43 -9.45 -7.81 0.93
CA VAL A 43 -8.60 -6.88 0.15
C VAL A 43 -7.12 -7.29 0.21
N PHE A 44 -6.60 -7.64 1.40
CA PHE A 44 -5.22 -8.09 1.55
C PHE A 44 -4.97 -9.45 0.86
N LEU A 45 -5.92 -10.38 0.91
CA LEU A 45 -5.84 -11.66 0.19
C LEU A 45 -5.82 -11.45 -1.33
N VAL A 46 -6.66 -10.55 -1.85
CA VAL A 46 -6.64 -10.17 -3.27
C VAL A 46 -5.31 -9.54 -3.64
N ALA A 47 -4.75 -8.65 -2.80
CA ALA A 47 -3.43 -8.08 -3.05
C ALA A 47 -2.33 -9.15 -3.12
N ILE A 48 -2.33 -10.15 -2.23
CA ILE A 48 -1.42 -11.30 -2.28
C ILE A 48 -1.60 -12.06 -3.60
N ALA A 49 -2.84 -12.37 -3.98
CA ALA A 49 -3.14 -13.07 -5.22
C ALA A 49 -2.65 -12.29 -6.46
N LEU A 50 -2.83 -10.97 -6.48
CA LEU A 50 -2.34 -10.10 -7.56
C LEU A 50 -0.80 -10.08 -7.63
N VAL A 51 -0.11 -10.00 -6.49
CA VAL A 51 1.37 -10.10 -6.45
C VAL A 51 1.83 -11.46 -6.97
N CYS A 52 1.20 -12.56 -6.54
CA CYS A 52 1.49 -13.89 -7.05
C CYS A 52 1.24 -13.98 -8.56
N CYS A 53 0.11 -13.47 -9.05
CA CYS A 53 -0.21 -13.39 -10.48
C CYS A 53 0.88 -12.60 -11.24
N SER A 54 1.36 -11.49 -10.70
CA SER A 54 2.43 -10.71 -11.35
C SER A 54 3.77 -11.45 -11.47
N ILE A 55 4.02 -12.46 -10.63
CA ILE A 55 5.22 -13.32 -10.67
C ILE A 55 5.02 -14.48 -11.66
N LEU A 56 3.80 -15.02 -11.72
CA LEU A 56 3.45 -16.21 -12.49
C LEU A 56 3.11 -15.91 -13.96
N LEU A 57 2.53 -14.74 -14.25
CA LEU A 57 2.16 -14.35 -15.60
C LEU A 57 3.32 -13.64 -16.32
N PRO A 58 3.51 -13.89 -17.63
CA PRO A 58 4.53 -13.19 -18.40
C PRO A 58 4.24 -11.67 -18.44
N PRO A 59 5.30 -10.83 -18.42
CA PRO A 59 5.14 -9.39 -18.49
C PRO A 59 4.46 -9.00 -19.80
N HIS A 60 3.24 -8.47 -19.71
CA HIS A 60 2.54 -7.90 -20.86
C HIS A 60 3.04 -6.47 -21.13
N GLY A 61 2.93 -6.03 -22.38
CA GLY A 61 3.60 -4.86 -22.94
C GLY A 61 3.63 -3.62 -22.03
N ALA A 62 4.79 -2.94 -22.03
CA ALA A 62 5.09 -1.83 -21.14
C ALA A 62 4.12 -0.66 -21.29
N HIS A 63 3.11 -0.59 -20.43
CA HIS A 63 2.32 0.62 -20.27
C HIS A 63 3.09 1.56 -19.35
N ARG A 64 3.58 2.67 -19.89
CA ARG A 64 4.03 3.78 -19.05
C ARG A 64 2.78 4.43 -18.46
N PRO A 65 2.61 4.47 -17.13
CA PRO A 65 1.51 5.22 -16.53
C PRO A 65 1.56 6.66 -17.02
N ARG A 66 0.42 7.16 -17.51
CA ARG A 66 0.28 8.59 -17.82
C ARG A 66 0.34 9.34 -16.48
N PRO A 67 1.31 10.24 -16.27
CA PRO A 67 1.46 10.95 -14.99
C PRO A 67 0.18 11.71 -14.62
N ASP A 68 -0.55 12.20 -15.62
CA ASP A 68 -1.82 12.91 -15.44
C ASP A 68 -2.91 12.01 -14.85
N LEU A 69 -2.94 10.71 -15.20
CA LEU A 69 -3.89 9.75 -14.65
C LEU A 69 -3.60 9.46 -13.17
N VAL A 70 -2.32 9.37 -12.80
CA VAL A 70 -1.90 9.15 -11.40
C VAL A 70 -2.24 10.38 -10.55
N VAL A 71 -1.97 11.58 -11.07
CA VAL A 71 -2.33 12.84 -10.40
C VAL A 71 -3.85 12.93 -10.28
N PHE A 72 -4.59 12.69 -11.37
CA PHE A 72 -6.05 12.70 -11.36
C PHE A 72 -6.63 11.70 -10.35
N ALA A 73 -6.13 10.46 -10.33
CA ALA A 73 -6.58 9.44 -9.38
C ALA A 73 -6.27 9.84 -7.93
N ALA A 74 -5.08 10.39 -7.65
CA ALA A 74 -4.71 10.87 -6.32
C ALA A 74 -5.57 12.06 -5.88
N THR A 75 -5.84 13.02 -6.78
CA THR A 75 -6.70 14.17 -6.51
C THR A 75 -8.16 13.75 -6.35
N ALA A 76 -8.66 12.82 -7.17
CA ALA A 76 -10.01 12.28 -7.07
C ALA A 76 -10.21 11.52 -5.74
N LEU A 77 -9.22 10.74 -5.31
CA LEU A 77 -9.26 10.07 -4.01
C LEU A 77 -9.27 11.07 -2.86
N ALA A 78 -8.43 12.11 -2.91
CA ALA A 78 -8.40 13.13 -1.87
C ALA A 78 -9.71 13.94 -1.81
N ALA A 79 -10.31 14.25 -2.96
CA ALA A 79 -11.62 14.90 -3.03
C ALA A 79 -12.73 13.98 -2.49
N ALA A 80 -12.70 12.69 -2.82
CA ALA A 80 -13.66 11.72 -2.30
C ALA A 80 -13.54 11.57 -0.78
N VAL A 81 -12.32 11.50 -0.23
CA VAL A 81 -12.08 11.45 1.23
C VAL A 81 -12.56 12.72 1.93
N ALA A 82 -12.44 13.88 1.28
CA ALA A 82 -12.87 15.15 1.85
C ALA A 82 -14.39 15.39 1.78
N LEU A 83 -15.09 14.80 0.82
CA LEU A 83 -16.50 15.10 0.56
C LEU A 83 -17.47 14.00 1.02
N LEU A 84 -17.02 12.76 1.14
CA LEU A 84 -17.90 11.66 1.50
C LEU A 84 -17.96 11.43 3.02
N PRO A 85 -19.16 11.09 3.55
CA PRO A 85 -19.27 10.61 4.91
C PRO A 85 -18.36 9.41 5.13
N ARG A 86 -17.67 9.43 6.27
CA ARG A 86 -16.75 8.38 6.68
C ARG A 86 -17.52 7.05 6.80
N HIS A 87 -16.93 5.96 6.32
CA HIS A 87 -17.56 4.62 6.23
C HIS A 87 -18.80 4.52 5.33
N SER A 88 -19.08 5.52 4.47
CA SER A 88 -20.15 5.39 3.47
C SER A 88 -19.77 4.40 2.36
N THR A 89 -20.78 3.75 1.78
CA THR A 89 -20.60 2.90 0.60
C THR A 89 -19.92 3.65 -0.55
N GLY A 90 -20.19 4.95 -0.70
CA GLY A 90 -19.54 5.78 -1.71
C GLY A 90 -18.03 5.90 -1.49
N MET A 91 -17.57 5.98 -0.24
CA MET A 91 -16.13 6.04 0.07
C MET A 91 -15.44 4.73 -0.30
N ILE A 92 -16.08 3.60 0.01
CA ILE A 92 -15.58 2.27 -0.37
C ILE A 92 -15.44 2.17 -1.90
N VAL A 93 -16.46 2.58 -2.65
CA VAL A 93 -16.43 2.58 -4.12
C VAL A 93 -15.31 3.48 -4.65
N ALA A 94 -15.14 4.68 -4.10
CA ALA A 94 -14.09 5.61 -4.54
C ALA A 94 -12.67 5.06 -4.30
N VAL A 95 -12.44 4.40 -3.17
CA VAL A 95 -11.18 3.72 -2.85
C VAL A 95 -10.93 2.55 -3.80
N LEU A 96 -11.95 1.71 -4.04
CA LEU A 96 -11.83 0.56 -4.95
C LEU A 96 -11.53 1.00 -6.38
N VAL A 97 -12.25 2.00 -6.91
CA VAL A 97 -12.02 2.54 -8.25
C VAL A 97 -10.60 3.10 -8.36
N THR A 98 -10.17 3.90 -7.38
CA THR A 98 -8.80 4.42 -7.35
C THR A 98 -7.77 3.30 -7.30
N GLY A 99 -8.01 2.26 -6.50
CA GLY A 99 -7.15 1.08 -6.40
C GLY A 99 -7.02 0.36 -7.73
N VAL A 100 -8.13 0.14 -8.45
CA VAL A 100 -8.12 -0.47 -9.79
C VAL A 100 -7.37 0.41 -10.78
N VAL A 101 -7.61 1.71 -10.81
CA VAL A 101 -6.90 2.66 -11.70
C VAL A 101 -5.40 2.63 -11.41
N ALA A 102 -5.00 2.63 -10.15
CA ALA A 102 -3.59 2.55 -9.74
C ALA A 102 -2.97 1.20 -10.11
N LEU A 103 -3.69 0.09 -9.95
CA LEU A 103 -3.24 -1.25 -10.36
C LEU A 103 -3.05 -1.35 -11.86
N VAL A 104 -4.00 -0.86 -12.65
CA VAL A 104 -3.91 -0.88 -14.13
C VAL A 104 -2.77 0.04 -14.61
N ALA A 105 -2.64 1.23 -14.03
CA ALA A 105 -1.60 2.18 -14.42
C ALA A 105 -0.19 1.74 -13.96
N GLY A 106 -0.11 1.11 -12.79
CA GLY A 106 1.12 0.66 -12.16
C GLY A 106 1.48 -0.79 -12.43
N TRP A 107 0.67 -1.52 -13.22
CA TRP A 107 0.92 -2.93 -13.50
C TRP A 107 2.33 -3.09 -14.10
N PRO A 108 3.14 -4.05 -13.63
CA PRO A 108 4.52 -4.16 -14.07
C PRO A 108 4.65 -4.43 -15.58
N GLY A 109 4.82 -3.37 -16.35
CA GLY A 109 5.46 -3.44 -17.65
C GLY A 109 6.95 -3.66 -17.48
N ALA A 110 7.61 -4.35 -18.41
CA ALA A 110 9.03 -4.71 -18.40
C ALA A 110 10.03 -3.54 -18.16
N ALA A 111 9.57 -2.30 -18.07
CA ALA A 111 10.34 -1.09 -17.89
C ALA A 111 10.33 -0.55 -16.46
N SER A 112 10.61 -1.38 -15.44
CA SER A 112 11.10 -0.83 -14.17
C SER A 112 12.60 -0.53 -14.33
N ALA A 113 12.92 0.59 -14.99
CA ALA A 113 14.27 1.14 -14.94
C ALA A 113 14.62 1.32 -13.46
N ARG A 114 15.58 0.52 -12.95
CA ARG A 114 16.05 0.61 -11.57
C ARG A 114 16.67 1.98 -11.38
N ARG A 115 15.88 2.96 -10.95
CA ARG A 115 16.41 4.23 -10.49
C ARG A 115 17.29 3.94 -9.29
N THR A 116 18.57 4.27 -9.41
CA THR A 116 19.54 4.19 -8.32
C THR A 116 19.12 5.18 -7.24
N TRP A 117 18.80 4.67 -6.05
CA TRP A 117 18.44 5.51 -4.92
C TRP A 117 19.66 6.27 -4.42
N THR A 118 19.54 7.58 -4.26
CA THR A 118 20.58 8.36 -3.61
C THR A 118 20.70 7.96 -2.13
N PRO A 119 21.87 8.10 -1.49
CA PRO A 119 22.06 7.77 -0.08
C PRO A 119 21.08 8.50 0.85
N GLY A 120 20.71 9.74 0.51
CA GLY A 120 19.70 10.52 1.24
C GLY A 120 18.30 9.93 1.13
N LEU A 121 17.88 9.51 -0.06
CA LEU A 121 16.59 8.86 -0.27
C LEU A 121 16.51 7.53 0.47
N ARG A 122 17.61 6.76 0.51
CA ARG A 122 17.71 5.51 1.26
C ARG A 122 17.55 5.73 2.76
N ARG A 123 18.22 6.74 3.33
CA ARG A 123 18.07 7.08 4.76
C ARG A 123 16.64 7.49 5.10
N LEU A 124 16.01 8.30 4.24
CA LEU A 124 14.62 8.72 4.40
C LEU A 124 13.67 7.52 4.34
N ALA A 125 13.85 6.63 3.37
CA ALA A 125 13.06 5.41 3.25
C ALA A 125 13.21 4.49 4.47
N VAL A 126 14.43 4.35 5.01
CA VAL A 126 14.67 3.60 6.26
C VAL A 126 13.98 4.27 7.45
N ALA A 127 14.08 5.60 7.58
CA ALA A 127 13.39 6.33 8.66
C ALA A 127 11.87 6.11 8.60
N TRP A 128 11.27 6.24 7.41
CA TRP A 128 9.85 5.96 7.20
C TRP A 128 9.49 4.51 7.50
N ALA A 129 10.31 3.55 7.05
CA ALA A 129 10.09 2.15 7.34
C ALA A 129 10.11 1.86 8.86
N VAL A 130 11.06 2.44 9.59
CA VAL A 130 11.13 2.32 11.05
C VAL A 130 9.89 2.92 11.72
N ILE A 131 9.47 4.11 11.32
CA ILE A 131 8.26 4.76 11.86
C ILE A 131 7.02 3.91 11.62
N LEU A 132 6.83 3.41 10.39
CA LEU A 132 5.68 2.58 10.03
C LEU A 132 5.69 1.25 10.77
N VAL A 133 6.83 0.56 10.83
CA VAL A 133 6.95 -0.72 11.55
C VAL A 133 6.72 -0.52 13.05
N ALA A 134 7.29 0.53 13.66
CA ALA A 134 7.04 0.85 15.05
C ALA A 134 5.56 1.16 15.32
N GLY A 135 4.91 1.93 14.44
CA GLY A 135 3.47 2.21 14.51
C GLY A 135 2.61 0.94 14.41
N CYS A 136 2.94 0.04 13.48
CA CYS A 136 2.26 -1.26 13.35
C CYS A 136 2.44 -2.15 14.59
N LEU A 137 3.67 -2.21 15.14
CA LEU A 137 3.93 -2.98 16.36
C LEU A 137 3.21 -2.38 17.56
N TRP A 138 3.12 -1.05 17.64
CA TRP A 138 2.33 -0.36 18.67
C TRP A 138 0.85 -0.70 18.57
N GLU A 139 0.26 -0.60 17.37
CA GLU A 139 -1.12 -0.98 17.09
C GLU A 139 -1.41 -2.43 17.47
N LEU A 140 -0.50 -3.35 17.14
CA LEU A 140 -0.64 -4.75 17.50
C LEU A 140 -0.55 -4.96 19.02
N ALA A 141 0.38 -4.27 19.69
CA ALA A 141 0.52 -4.33 21.14
C ALA A 141 -0.73 -3.82 21.87
N GLN A 142 -1.29 -2.68 21.43
CA GLN A 142 -2.53 -2.13 21.99
C GLN A 142 -3.73 -3.05 21.72
N PHE A 143 -3.80 -3.66 20.55
CA PHE A 143 -4.84 -4.64 20.24
C PHE A 143 -4.77 -5.87 21.15
N ILE A 144 -3.58 -6.43 21.35
CA ILE A 144 -3.38 -7.57 22.28
C ILE A 144 -3.71 -7.14 23.71
N ALA A 145 -3.25 -5.97 24.15
CA ALA A 145 -3.54 -5.44 25.47
C ALA A 145 -5.05 -5.27 25.71
N GLY A 146 -5.80 -4.71 24.76
CA GLY A 146 -7.25 -4.57 24.82
C GLY A 146 -8.00 -5.90 24.87
N ARG A 147 -7.45 -6.98 24.28
CA ARG A 147 -8.04 -8.33 24.37
C ARG A 147 -7.75 -9.03 25.70
N VAL A 148 -6.56 -8.81 26.28
CA VAL A 148 -6.14 -9.45 27.54
C VAL A 148 -6.71 -8.74 28.77
N ALA A 149 -6.78 -7.41 28.74
CA ALA A 149 -7.25 -6.58 29.84
C ALA A 149 -8.29 -5.54 29.34
N PRO A 150 -9.52 -5.99 29.02
CA PRO A 150 -10.55 -5.13 28.40
C PRO A 150 -11.02 -3.96 29.28
N THR A 151 -10.68 -3.95 30.56
CA THR A 151 -11.02 -2.87 31.50
C THR A 151 -10.01 -1.71 31.51
N GLN A 152 -8.87 -1.85 30.82
CA GLN A 152 -7.89 -0.77 30.69
C GLN A 152 -8.10 -0.01 29.38
N PRO A 153 -7.89 1.32 29.37
CA PRO A 153 -7.98 2.12 28.15
C PRO A 153 -6.88 1.68 27.16
N SER A 154 -7.27 1.35 25.93
CA SER A 154 -6.36 1.14 24.82
C SER A 154 -6.02 2.49 24.17
N PHE A 155 -4.75 2.70 23.85
CA PHE A 155 -4.26 3.90 23.17
C PHE A 155 -3.77 3.56 21.77
N ALA A 156 -4.64 2.90 20.99
CA ALA A 156 -4.34 2.62 19.60
C ALA A 156 -4.21 3.95 18.84
N LEU A 157 -3.20 4.05 17.97
CA LEU A 157 -2.95 5.27 17.19
C LEU A 157 -4.15 5.62 16.31
N SER A 158 -4.81 4.60 15.77
CA SER A 158 -6.07 4.68 15.04
C SER A 158 -7.16 5.38 15.86
N ASP A 159 -7.37 4.99 17.12
CA ASP A 159 -8.35 5.62 18.02
C ASP A 159 -8.01 7.09 18.33
N LEU A 160 -6.74 7.46 18.32
CA LEU A 160 -6.32 8.86 18.53
C LEU A 160 -6.52 9.73 17.29
N VAL A 161 -6.37 9.14 16.10
CA VAL A 161 -6.56 9.83 14.82
C VAL A 161 -8.04 9.91 14.46
N ASP A 162 -8.86 9.00 14.99
CA ASP A 162 -10.29 8.89 14.69
C ASP A 162 -11.08 10.20 14.92
N PRO A 163 -10.98 10.87 16.08
CA PRO A 163 -11.75 12.09 16.35
C PRO A 163 -11.29 13.26 15.46
N LEU A 164 -10.02 13.24 15.05
CA LEU A 164 -9.47 14.24 14.15
C LEU A 164 -10.09 14.09 12.75
N LEU A 165 -10.19 12.86 12.24
CA LEU A 165 -10.73 12.56 10.91
C LEU A 165 -12.27 12.54 10.85
N ASP A 166 -12.95 12.57 11.99
CA ASP A 166 -14.41 12.72 12.02
C ASP A 166 -14.89 14.14 11.70
N THR A 167 -14.03 15.15 11.90
CA THR A 167 -14.36 16.53 11.54
C THR A 167 -14.06 16.82 10.07
N GLU A 168 -14.94 17.55 9.40
CA GLU A 168 -14.73 17.99 8.00
C GLU A 168 -13.43 18.79 7.85
N LEU A 169 -13.08 19.60 8.84
CA LEU A 169 -11.82 20.33 8.89
C LEU A 169 -10.61 19.38 8.98
N GLY A 170 -10.66 18.39 9.86
CA GLY A 170 -9.56 17.43 10.01
C GLY A 170 -9.37 16.56 8.77
N LYS A 171 -10.45 16.13 8.10
CA LYS A 171 -10.38 15.48 6.78
C LYS A 171 -9.69 16.36 5.75
N ALA A 172 -10.08 17.63 5.66
CA ALA A 172 -9.50 18.58 4.70
C ALA A 172 -8.01 18.84 4.96
N VAL A 173 -7.62 19.03 6.21
CA VAL A 173 -6.21 19.21 6.60
C VAL A 173 -5.39 17.96 6.30
N PHE A 174 -5.91 16.79 6.65
CA PHE A 174 -5.24 15.52 6.39
C PHE A 174 -5.07 15.25 4.88
N ALA A 175 -6.13 15.43 4.10
CA ALA A 175 -6.11 15.28 2.65
C ALA A 175 -5.15 16.30 2.00
N GLY A 176 -5.15 17.55 2.46
CA GLY A 176 -4.25 18.60 1.99
C GLY A 176 -2.78 18.27 2.29
N ALA A 177 -2.47 17.84 3.51
CA ALA A 177 -1.13 17.42 3.88
C ALA A 177 -0.66 16.21 3.06
N TRP A 178 -1.55 15.24 2.83
CA TRP A 178 -1.28 14.06 2.02
C TRP A 178 -0.97 14.40 0.56
N LEU A 179 -1.83 15.20 -0.08
CA LEU A 179 -1.64 15.67 -1.45
C LEU A 179 -0.36 16.50 -1.59
N SER A 180 -0.10 17.39 -0.62
CA SER A 180 1.11 18.22 -0.62
C SER A 180 2.38 17.38 -0.51
N CYS A 181 2.37 16.36 0.35
CA CYS A 181 3.47 15.42 0.50
C CYS A 181 3.70 14.62 -0.79
N GLY A 182 2.62 14.07 -1.38
CA GLY A 182 2.68 13.35 -2.65
C GLY A 182 3.18 14.21 -3.80
N ALA A 183 2.68 15.44 -3.93
CA ALA A 183 3.11 16.41 -4.93
C ALA A 183 4.59 16.80 -4.73
N PHE A 184 5.01 17.05 -3.49
CA PHE A 184 6.41 17.34 -3.17
C PHE A 184 7.34 16.20 -3.59
N LEU A 185 6.98 14.95 -3.28
CA LEU A 185 7.74 13.77 -3.68
C LEU A 185 7.78 13.59 -5.20
N ALA A 186 6.65 13.77 -5.88
CA ALA A 186 6.57 13.68 -7.35
C ALA A 186 7.41 14.76 -8.04
N LEU A 187 7.32 16.01 -7.57
CA LEU A 187 8.10 17.13 -8.11
C LEU A 187 9.60 16.93 -7.88
N ARG A 188 10.01 16.45 -6.70
CA ARG A 188 11.41 16.16 -6.39
C ARG A 188 11.94 15.00 -7.25
N GLY A 189 11.12 13.97 -7.48
CA GLY A 189 11.46 12.84 -8.34
C GLY A 189 11.57 13.16 -9.83
N ARG A 190 11.03 14.30 -10.28
CA ARG A 190 11.17 14.82 -11.66
C ARG A 190 12.42 15.69 -11.85
N ARG A 191 12.93 16.33 -10.79
CA ARG A 191 14.13 17.19 -10.85
C ARG A 191 15.46 16.44 -10.73
N SER A 192 15.42 15.15 -10.37
CA SER A 192 16.61 14.30 -10.19
C SER A 192 16.79 13.26 -11.31
N GLY A 193 16.05 13.38 -12.41
CA GLY A 193 16.20 12.56 -13.61
C GLY A 193 16.37 13.46 -14.82
#